data_AF-A0A4Q5DFX7-F1
#
_entry.id   AF-A0A4Q5DFX7-F1
#
_cell.length_a   1.000
_cell.length_b   1.000
_cell.length_c   1.000
_cell.angle_alpha   90.00
_cell.angle_beta   90.00
_cell.angle_gamma   90.00
#
_symmetry.space_group_name_H-M   'P 1'
#
loop_
_entity.id
_entity.type
_entity.pdbx_description
1 polymer ?
#
loop_
_entity_poly.entity_id
_entity_poly.type
_entity_poly.pdbx_seq_one_letter_code
_entity_poly.pdbx_strand_id
1 'polypeptide(L)'
;MEHPLNIYITAHTLISSLGFGISENRKAIHDYRSGIRMQEAGRISDSQILAGMIDSVELEKRAKELDISSYTRLEQLFILTIQEVISQSGVNLQESDCALLLSTTKGNIDLLSNQEKRTNSDKPGDSVQSTIDNPSFLQELSVDSPAFLWKMAERIGHFFEAANQVEVISNACISGVSALVVAKRWIESGRYKRVIVAGGDILSHFITSGFLSFRSVSAHRCRPYDIQRDGLSLGEACGAVLLETQGNANHIILSGGAISNDANHISGPSRTGDGLALAINQAMEEAGTLPEDISFINAHGTATVYNDEMESKAIHLAGLSTVPVNSLKPYFGHTLGASGIIETILCIEQLKEGIYYGTLGYETLGVPMPITVYGTHQPMPMKCCIKTTSGFGGCNAALVLSLPNTHLKQKTDSPTFCKAVVESANIVTIKPGVVENQGTAIFNSSETDFAPFIREAYKYLGENNMKFYKMDNLCKLGYVAAGYLLKDTNYRPEEIGIILANASASLDTDCRHQAIINKEGDKAASPAVFVYTLPNVVLGEICIRHKIQGENTFFVCQQSDTASLEDYARIVMAKGKLRTCIIGWCELLDGHYQAEFKQLNNISTIYE
;
A
#
# COMPACT_ATOMS: atom_id res chain seq x y z
N MET A 1 9.71 31.68 19.14
CA MET A 1 9.42 30.33 19.65
C MET A 1 8.58 29.67 18.58
N GLU A 2 9.23 28.92 17.70
CA GLU A 2 8.53 28.12 16.69
C GLU A 2 7.94 26.90 17.41
N HIS A 3 6.62 26.76 17.35
CA HIS A 3 5.94 25.58 17.85
C HIS A 3 6.09 24.46 16.81
N PRO A 4 6.27 23.19 17.22
CA PRO A 4 6.34 22.08 16.28
C PRO A 4 5.07 22.03 15.42
N LEU A 5 5.24 21.88 14.11
CA LEU A 5 4.13 21.80 13.16
C LEU A 5 3.31 20.53 13.42
N ASN A 6 2.06 20.70 13.83
CA ASN A 6 1.12 19.58 13.95
C ASN A 6 0.38 19.38 12.63
N ILE A 7 0.27 18.13 12.20
CA ILE A 7 -0.54 17.74 11.05
C ILE A 7 -1.84 17.13 11.60
N TYR A 8 -2.95 17.81 11.36
CA TYR A 8 -4.27 17.43 11.83
C TYR A 8 -5.03 16.65 10.77
N ILE A 9 -5.81 15.67 11.20
CA ILE A 9 -6.90 15.08 10.43
C ILE A 9 -8.19 15.81 10.81
N THR A 10 -8.73 16.59 9.87
CA THR A 10 -9.82 17.54 10.15
C THR A 10 -11.16 17.14 9.55
N ALA A 11 -11.14 16.34 8.48
CA ALA A 11 -12.33 15.71 7.90
C ALA A 11 -12.00 14.29 7.47
N HIS A 12 -12.99 13.39 7.57
CA HIS A 12 -12.81 11.99 7.20
C HIS A 12 -14.14 11.26 6.98
N THR A 13 -14.13 10.26 6.11
CA THR A 13 -15.27 9.38 5.86
C THR A 13 -14.83 8.01 5.35
N LEU A 14 -15.69 7.00 5.49
CA LEU A 14 -15.46 5.69 4.86
C LEU A 14 -16.76 5.07 4.34
N ILE A 15 -16.61 4.21 3.34
CA ILE A 15 -17.60 3.28 2.81
C ILE A 15 -17.00 1.88 2.94
N SER A 16 -17.75 0.94 3.49
CA SER A 16 -17.34 -0.47 3.57
C SER A 16 -18.55 -1.38 3.43
N SER A 17 -18.33 -2.70 3.56
CA SER A 17 -19.41 -3.69 3.67
C SER A 17 -20.35 -3.48 4.88
N LEU A 18 -20.03 -2.56 5.80
CA LEU A 18 -20.89 -2.22 6.94
C LEU A 18 -21.90 -1.10 6.65
N GLY A 19 -21.62 -0.25 5.65
CA GLY A 19 -22.44 0.90 5.29
C GLY A 19 -21.66 2.08 4.68
N PHE A 20 -22.39 3.16 4.40
CA PHE A 20 -21.89 4.39 3.78
C PHE A 20 -21.77 5.51 4.82
N GLY A 21 -20.55 5.97 5.08
CA GLY A 21 -20.25 7.03 6.04
C GLY A 21 -19.94 6.52 7.46
N ILE A 22 -19.40 7.41 8.30
CA ILE A 22 -18.93 7.08 9.65
C ILE A 22 -20.03 6.50 10.54
N SER A 23 -21.23 7.09 10.50
CA SER A 23 -22.33 6.71 11.39
C SER A 23 -22.73 5.25 11.24
N GLU A 24 -22.95 4.79 10.01
CA GLU A 24 -23.37 3.41 9.73
C GLU A 24 -22.29 2.39 10.09
N ASN A 25 -21.03 2.69 9.74
CA ASN A 25 -19.88 1.83 10.05
C ASN A 25 -19.66 1.72 11.55
N ARG A 26 -19.65 2.86 12.27
CA ARG A 26 -19.48 2.90 13.72
C ARG A 26 -20.61 2.18 14.44
N LYS A 27 -21.86 2.40 14.03
CA LYS A 27 -23.02 1.68 14.56
C LYS A 27 -22.90 0.17 14.36
N ALA A 28 -22.49 -0.28 13.17
CA ALA A 28 -22.30 -1.70 12.89
C ALA A 28 -21.28 -2.34 13.85
N ILE A 29 -20.16 -1.65 14.09
CA ILE A 29 -19.09 -2.14 14.98
C ILE A 29 -19.59 -2.24 16.41
N HIS A 30 -20.24 -1.19 16.95
CA HIS A 30 -20.84 -1.19 18.29
C HIS A 30 -21.87 -2.32 18.48
N ASP A 31 -22.62 -2.64 17.43
CA ASP A 31 -23.62 -3.72 17.43
C ASP A 31 -22.99 -5.11 17.18
N TYR A 32 -21.65 -5.23 17.14
CA TYR A 32 -20.92 -6.46 16.79
C TYR A 32 -21.34 -7.08 15.45
N ARG A 33 -21.83 -6.25 14.52
CA ARG A 33 -22.32 -6.67 13.22
C ARG A 33 -21.19 -6.63 12.21
N SER A 34 -20.70 -7.81 11.83
CA SER A 34 -19.80 -7.96 10.68
C SER A 34 -20.53 -7.68 9.36
N GLY A 35 -19.84 -7.24 8.32
CA GLY A 35 -20.25 -7.18 6.91
C GLY A 35 -19.76 -8.38 6.11
N ILE A 36 -18.91 -9.25 6.68
CA ILE A 36 -18.47 -10.49 6.04
C ILE A 36 -19.64 -11.47 5.93
N ARG A 37 -19.99 -11.84 4.71
CA ARG A 37 -21.10 -12.75 4.37
C ARG A 37 -20.63 -13.78 3.35
N MET A 38 -21.39 -14.88 3.25
CA MET A 38 -21.15 -15.88 2.22
C MET A 38 -21.47 -15.26 0.87
N GLN A 39 -20.52 -15.32 -0.06
CA GLN A 39 -20.68 -14.91 -1.44
C GLN A 39 -20.85 -16.14 -2.31
N GLU A 40 -21.80 -16.05 -3.26
CA GLU A 40 -22.07 -17.14 -4.18
C GLU A 40 -20.92 -17.35 -5.17
N ALA A 41 -20.73 -18.61 -5.57
CA ALA A 41 -19.78 -18.97 -6.62
C ALA A 41 -20.14 -18.26 -7.94
N GLY A 42 -19.11 -17.93 -8.73
CA GLY A 42 -19.20 -17.21 -10.00
C GLY A 42 -19.23 -15.69 -9.88
N ARG A 43 -19.46 -15.11 -8.69
CA ARG A 43 -19.48 -13.65 -8.52
C ARG A 43 -18.07 -13.06 -8.44
N ILE A 44 -17.29 -13.57 -7.49
CA ILE A 44 -15.91 -13.16 -7.27
C ILE A 44 -14.97 -14.35 -7.12
N SER A 45 -15.40 -15.61 -7.19
CA SER A 45 -14.55 -16.82 -7.15
C SER A 45 -15.33 -17.98 -7.77
N ASP A 46 -14.65 -19.03 -8.24
CA ASP A 46 -15.28 -20.27 -8.72
C ASP A 46 -15.99 -21.07 -7.59
N SER A 47 -15.72 -20.71 -6.33
CA SER A 47 -16.29 -21.35 -5.15
C SER A 47 -16.93 -20.33 -4.21
N GLN A 48 -17.80 -20.79 -3.32
CA GLN A 48 -18.35 -19.95 -2.27
C GLN A 48 -17.24 -19.52 -1.31
N ILE A 49 -17.21 -18.23 -0.97
CA ILE A 49 -16.22 -17.66 -0.04
C ILE A 49 -16.87 -16.65 0.90
N LEU A 50 -16.33 -16.51 2.10
CA LEU A 50 -16.72 -15.44 3.03
C LEU A 50 -15.96 -14.15 2.68
N ALA A 51 -16.70 -13.10 2.34
CA ALA A 51 -16.15 -11.79 2.05
C ALA A 51 -17.09 -10.65 2.43
N GLY A 52 -16.52 -9.50 2.81
CA GLY A 52 -17.25 -8.25 3.05
C GLY A 52 -17.34 -7.43 1.77
N MET A 53 -18.46 -7.49 1.06
CA MET A 53 -18.69 -6.68 -0.15
C MET A 53 -19.52 -5.44 0.15
N ILE A 54 -19.24 -4.33 -0.54
CA ILE A 54 -20.06 -3.12 -0.49
C ILE A 54 -21.40 -3.38 -1.18
N ASP A 55 -22.48 -2.81 -0.63
CA ASP A 55 -23.81 -2.91 -1.23
C ASP A 55 -23.84 -2.21 -2.60
N SER A 56 -23.92 -3.02 -3.66
CA SER A 56 -23.97 -2.52 -5.04
C SER A 56 -25.22 -1.70 -5.34
N VAL A 57 -26.37 -2.02 -4.72
CA VAL A 57 -27.64 -1.31 -4.99
C VAL A 57 -27.57 0.10 -4.43
N GLU A 58 -27.07 0.24 -3.21
CA GLU A 58 -26.88 1.56 -2.59
C GLU A 58 -25.77 2.36 -3.30
N LEU A 59 -24.69 1.71 -3.75
CA LEU A 59 -23.66 2.38 -4.55
C LEU A 59 -24.23 2.93 -5.86
N GLU A 60 -24.97 2.11 -6.63
CA GLU A 60 -25.60 2.52 -7.89
C GLU A 60 -26.59 3.68 -7.69
N LYS A 61 -27.35 3.65 -6.60
CA LYS A 61 -28.26 4.74 -6.25
C LYS A 61 -27.50 6.05 -6.04
N ARG A 62 -26.46 6.05 -5.20
CA ARG A 62 -25.64 7.25 -4.94
C ARG A 62 -24.87 7.73 -6.16
N ALA A 63 -24.40 6.80 -6.99
CA ALA A 63 -23.73 7.13 -8.24
C ALA A 63 -24.67 7.84 -9.24
N LYS A 64 -25.96 7.49 -9.26
CA LYS A 64 -26.97 8.22 -10.04
C LYS A 64 -27.26 9.60 -9.46
N GLU A 65 -27.33 9.72 -8.13
CA GLU A 65 -27.58 11.00 -7.46
C GLU A 65 -26.46 12.04 -7.71
N LEU A 66 -25.21 11.59 -7.85
CA LEU A 66 -24.05 12.45 -8.19
C LEU A 66 -23.69 12.50 -9.68
N ASP A 67 -24.48 11.88 -10.56
CA ASP A 67 -24.21 11.77 -12.00
C ASP A 67 -22.81 11.20 -12.35
N ILE A 68 -22.38 10.18 -11.60
CA ILE A 68 -21.08 9.48 -11.77
C ILE A 68 -21.26 8.03 -12.22
N SER A 69 -22.42 7.69 -12.77
CA SER A 69 -22.73 6.32 -13.22
C SER A 69 -21.82 5.84 -14.37
N SER A 70 -21.15 6.75 -15.08
CA SER A 70 -20.18 6.46 -16.14
C SER A 70 -18.78 6.10 -15.62
N TYR A 71 -18.49 6.35 -14.34
CA TYR A 71 -17.24 5.98 -13.69
C TYR A 71 -17.30 4.51 -13.25
N THR A 72 -16.13 3.87 -13.10
CA THR A 72 -16.06 2.49 -12.57
C THR A 72 -16.58 2.42 -11.12
N ARG A 73 -16.93 1.22 -10.61
CA ARG A 73 -17.36 1.07 -9.20
C ARG A 73 -16.33 1.66 -8.22
N LEU A 74 -15.04 1.44 -8.46
CA LEU A 74 -14.00 1.95 -7.57
C LEU A 74 -13.84 3.47 -7.70
N GLU A 75 -13.88 4.03 -8.91
CA GLU A 75 -13.88 5.48 -9.13
C GLU A 75 -15.08 6.15 -8.44
N GLN A 76 -16.28 5.55 -8.52
CA GLN A 76 -17.46 6.04 -7.82
C GLN A 76 -17.25 6.10 -6.31
N LEU A 77 -16.63 5.07 -5.71
CA LEU A 77 -16.33 5.04 -4.28
C LEU A 77 -15.33 6.14 -3.88
N PHE A 78 -14.27 6.34 -4.68
CA PHE A 78 -13.33 7.44 -4.46
C PHE A 78 -14.04 8.79 -4.53
N ILE A 79 -14.82 9.04 -5.58
CA ILE A 79 -15.54 10.31 -5.76
C ILE A 79 -16.49 10.56 -4.59
N LEU A 80 -17.28 9.56 -4.18
CA LEU A 80 -18.20 9.68 -3.04
C LEU A 80 -17.49 10.05 -1.74
N THR A 81 -16.38 9.38 -1.43
CA THR A 81 -15.64 9.62 -0.17
C THR A 81 -14.89 10.96 -0.19
N ILE A 82 -14.29 11.35 -1.31
CA ILE A 82 -13.61 12.64 -1.48
C ILE A 82 -14.63 13.78 -1.42
N GLN A 83 -15.77 13.67 -2.12
CA GLN A 83 -16.83 14.68 -2.11
C GLN A 83 -17.37 14.93 -0.70
N GLU A 84 -17.54 13.88 0.10
CA GLU A 84 -17.98 13.99 1.49
C GLU A 84 -16.92 14.69 2.37
N VAL A 85 -15.63 14.38 2.20
CA VAL A 85 -14.54 15.10 2.89
C VAL A 85 -14.49 16.59 2.50
N ILE A 86 -14.68 16.90 1.21
CA ILE A 86 -14.80 18.28 0.73
C ILE A 86 -16.01 18.97 1.35
N SER A 87 -17.15 18.28 1.43
CA SER A 87 -18.38 18.83 2.00
C SER A 87 -18.26 19.11 3.50
N GLN A 88 -17.51 18.29 4.24
CA GLN A 88 -17.25 18.50 5.67
C GLN A 88 -16.30 19.67 5.97
N SER A 89 -15.31 19.90 5.10
CA SER A 89 -14.19 20.82 5.36
C SER A 89 -14.26 22.14 4.59
N GLY A 90 -14.94 22.16 3.44
CA GLY A 90 -14.91 23.27 2.49
C GLY A 90 -13.58 23.41 1.73
N VAL A 91 -12.71 22.40 1.76
CA VAL A 91 -11.44 22.42 1.02
C VAL A 91 -11.68 22.42 -0.49
N ASN A 92 -10.79 23.09 -1.23
CA ASN A 92 -10.89 23.22 -2.68
C ASN A 92 -9.67 22.58 -3.37
N LEU A 93 -9.90 21.51 -4.13
CA LEU A 93 -8.85 20.83 -4.90
C LEU A 93 -8.34 21.66 -6.11
N GLN A 94 -9.03 22.73 -6.49
CA GLN A 94 -8.58 23.67 -7.51
C GLN A 94 -7.50 24.63 -7.00
N GLU A 95 -7.21 24.63 -5.70
CA GLU A 95 -6.14 25.44 -5.13
C GLU A 95 -4.81 24.67 -5.22
N SER A 96 -3.79 25.31 -5.79
CA SER A 96 -2.46 24.68 -5.98
C SER A 96 -1.78 24.20 -4.69
N ASP A 97 -2.18 24.71 -3.52
CA ASP A 97 -1.66 24.25 -2.23
C ASP A 97 -2.47 23.12 -1.57
N CYS A 98 -3.48 22.60 -2.29
CA CYS A 98 -4.24 21.41 -1.92
C CYS A 98 -3.97 20.27 -2.91
N ALA A 99 -3.46 19.14 -2.43
CA ALA A 99 -3.23 17.95 -3.25
C ALA A 99 -4.28 16.86 -3.00
N LEU A 100 -4.45 15.99 -4.00
CA LEU A 100 -5.16 14.73 -3.88
C LEU A 100 -4.16 13.59 -4.07
N LEU A 101 -4.09 12.68 -3.09
CA LEU A 101 -3.26 11.48 -3.13
C LEU A 101 -4.15 10.25 -3.01
N LEU A 102 -4.06 9.35 -3.98
CA LEU A 102 -4.81 8.10 -3.95
C LEU A 102 -3.92 6.93 -3.50
N SER A 103 -4.55 5.91 -2.93
CA SER A 103 -3.89 4.67 -2.56
C SER A 103 -4.75 3.47 -2.89
N THR A 104 -4.13 2.41 -3.42
CA THR A 104 -4.83 1.18 -3.79
C THR A 104 -3.83 0.04 -3.90
N THR A 105 -4.27 -1.20 -3.73
CA THR A 105 -3.43 -2.36 -4.06
C THR A 105 -3.49 -2.61 -5.56
N LYS A 106 -4.67 -2.61 -6.17
CA LYS A 106 -4.83 -3.04 -7.58
C LYS A 106 -5.73 -2.15 -8.46
N GLY A 107 -6.39 -1.13 -7.91
CA GLY A 107 -7.26 -0.24 -8.68
C GLY A 107 -8.38 -0.99 -9.40
N ASN A 108 -8.67 -0.58 -10.63
CA ASN A 108 -9.71 -1.19 -11.49
C ASN A 108 -9.25 -2.49 -12.17
N ILE A 109 -8.62 -3.40 -11.42
CA ILE A 109 -8.09 -4.66 -11.97
C ILE A 109 -9.18 -5.59 -12.51
N ASP A 110 -10.41 -5.42 -12.04
CA ASP A 110 -11.60 -6.13 -12.50
C ASP A 110 -11.90 -5.88 -13.99
N LEU A 111 -11.48 -4.74 -14.54
CA LEU A 111 -11.62 -4.44 -15.96
C LEU A 111 -10.81 -5.36 -16.88
N LEU A 112 -9.81 -6.07 -16.35
CA LEU A 112 -9.10 -7.09 -17.13
C LEU A 112 -9.95 -8.35 -17.34
N SER A 113 -11.01 -8.55 -16.56
CA SER A 113 -11.89 -9.70 -16.74
C SER A 113 -12.82 -9.47 -17.94
N ASN A 114 -12.70 -10.30 -18.99
CA ASN A 114 -13.49 -10.25 -20.22
C ASN A 114 -14.96 -10.67 -19.99
N GLN A 115 -15.68 -10.01 -19.08
CA GLN A 115 -17.05 -10.40 -18.74
C GLN A 115 -18.06 -10.16 -19.88
N GLU A 116 -17.72 -9.40 -20.92
CA GLU A 116 -18.60 -9.21 -22.08
C GLU A 116 -18.60 -10.35 -23.11
N LYS A 117 -17.66 -11.32 -23.06
CA LYS A 117 -17.61 -12.44 -24.03
C LYS A 117 -18.24 -13.75 -23.54
N ARG A 118 -18.71 -13.84 -22.29
CA ARG A 118 -19.33 -15.09 -21.75
C ARG A 118 -20.84 -15.24 -22.03
N THR A 119 -21.50 -14.29 -22.68
CA THR A 119 -22.93 -14.39 -23.02
C THR A 119 -23.22 -14.81 -24.45
N ASN A 120 -22.23 -14.99 -25.33
CA ASN A 120 -22.47 -15.45 -26.71
C ASN A 120 -21.25 -16.17 -27.33
N SER A 121 -21.11 -17.48 -27.14
CA SER A 121 -20.65 -18.39 -28.20
C SER A 121 -20.65 -19.85 -27.74
N ASP A 122 -21.73 -20.57 -28.07
CA ASP A 122 -21.68 -22.00 -28.30
C ASP A 122 -20.84 -22.27 -29.56
N LYS A 123 -19.65 -22.89 -29.41
CA LYS A 123 -19.08 -23.88 -30.35
C LYS A 123 -17.74 -24.43 -29.84
N PRO A 124 -17.55 -25.76 -29.77
CA PRO A 124 -16.28 -26.38 -29.45
C PRO A 124 -15.46 -26.59 -30.73
N GLY A 125 -14.18 -26.20 -30.72
CA GLY A 125 -13.29 -26.46 -31.86
C GLY A 125 -11.83 -26.00 -31.67
N ASP A 126 -10.96 -27.01 -31.61
CA ASP A 126 -9.55 -27.07 -32.03
C ASP A 126 -8.38 -26.63 -31.12
N SER A 127 -7.64 -27.70 -30.74
CA SER A 127 -6.21 -27.89 -30.47
C SER A 127 -5.43 -26.94 -29.54
N VAL A 128 -5.21 -27.48 -28.35
CA VAL A 128 -4.42 -27.00 -27.21
C VAL A 128 -2.97 -27.49 -27.36
N GLN A 129 -1.99 -26.61 -27.66
CA GLN A 129 -0.59 -26.74 -27.17
C GLN A 129 0.38 -25.55 -27.45
N SER A 130 -0.05 -24.32 -27.81
CA SER A 130 0.92 -23.23 -28.08
C SER A 130 0.55 -21.81 -27.60
N THR A 131 -0.42 -21.66 -26.70
CA THR A 131 -1.00 -20.35 -26.36
C THR A 131 -0.56 -19.73 -25.02
N ILE A 132 0.53 -20.22 -24.40
CA ILE A 132 1.12 -19.54 -23.24
C ILE A 132 2.01 -18.36 -23.68
N ASP A 133 2.48 -18.36 -24.94
CA ASP A 133 3.40 -17.37 -25.50
C ASP A 133 2.74 -16.37 -26.48
N ASN A 134 1.41 -16.34 -26.63
CA ASN A 134 0.75 -15.48 -27.62
C ASN A 134 0.27 -14.12 -27.02
N PRO A 135 0.80 -12.96 -27.46
CA PRO A 135 0.66 -11.64 -26.80
C PRO A 135 -0.70 -10.91 -26.95
N SER A 136 -1.77 -11.58 -27.39
CA SER A 136 -2.97 -10.88 -27.86
C SER A 136 -3.86 -10.27 -26.77
N PHE A 137 -3.52 -10.41 -25.48
CA PHE A 137 -4.31 -9.81 -24.37
C PHE A 137 -3.89 -8.36 -24.10
N LEU A 138 -2.60 -8.03 -24.27
CA LEU A 138 -2.09 -6.67 -24.09
C LEU A 138 -2.49 -5.75 -25.25
N GLN A 139 -2.64 -6.30 -26.47
CA GLN A 139 -3.10 -5.56 -27.65
C GLN A 139 -4.56 -5.07 -27.58
N GLU A 140 -5.37 -5.57 -26.63
CA GLU A 140 -6.77 -5.12 -26.43
C GLU A 140 -6.91 -4.03 -25.35
N LEU A 141 -5.89 -3.79 -24.50
CA LEU A 141 -5.97 -2.78 -23.45
C LEU A 141 -5.65 -1.39 -24.02
N SER A 142 -6.67 -0.56 -24.19
CA SER A 142 -6.49 0.85 -24.59
C SER A 142 -5.57 1.58 -23.61
N VAL A 143 -4.69 2.43 -24.12
CA VAL A 143 -3.85 3.35 -23.31
C VAL A 143 -4.67 4.29 -22.44
N ASP A 144 -5.95 4.49 -22.77
CA ASP A 144 -6.90 5.28 -21.99
C ASP A 144 -7.71 4.45 -20.99
N SER A 145 -7.40 3.16 -20.84
CA SER A 145 -8.09 2.28 -19.90
C SER A 145 -7.83 2.70 -18.45
N PRO A 146 -8.87 2.85 -17.61
CA PRO A 146 -8.70 3.12 -16.19
C PRO A 146 -8.16 1.91 -15.39
N ALA A 147 -7.81 0.79 -16.06
CA ALA A 147 -6.97 -0.26 -15.48
C ALA A 147 -5.55 0.24 -15.19
N PHE A 148 -5.05 1.24 -15.93
CA PHE A 148 -3.87 2.00 -15.53
C PHE A 148 -4.20 2.85 -14.31
N LEU A 149 -3.46 2.67 -13.22
CA LEU A 149 -3.74 3.38 -11.97
C LEU A 149 -3.62 4.90 -12.11
N TRP A 150 -2.66 5.39 -12.89
CA TRP A 150 -2.52 6.82 -13.18
C TRP A 150 -3.71 7.37 -13.98
N LYS A 151 -4.33 6.56 -14.85
CA LYS A 151 -5.51 6.96 -15.65
C LYS A 151 -6.76 7.02 -14.79
N MET A 152 -6.93 6.08 -13.87
CA MET A 152 -7.97 6.15 -12.84
C MET A 152 -7.82 7.43 -12.00
N ALA A 153 -6.59 7.73 -11.57
CA ALA A 153 -6.29 8.94 -10.79
C ALA A 153 -6.56 10.23 -11.59
N GLU A 154 -6.18 10.27 -12.87
CA GLU A 154 -6.48 11.38 -13.79
C GLU A 154 -7.99 11.61 -13.89
N ARG A 155 -8.78 10.55 -14.09
CA ARG A 155 -10.24 10.64 -14.20
C ARG A 155 -10.89 11.17 -12.93
N ILE A 156 -10.46 10.70 -11.76
CA ILE A 156 -10.93 11.20 -10.46
C ILE A 156 -10.51 12.66 -10.26
N GLY A 157 -9.26 13.00 -10.59
CA GLY A 157 -8.76 14.39 -10.52
C GLY A 157 -9.54 15.35 -11.41
N HIS A 158 -9.85 14.95 -12.65
CA HIS A 158 -10.67 15.72 -13.57
C HIS A 158 -12.09 15.97 -13.05
N PHE A 159 -12.71 15.00 -12.38
CA PHE A 159 -14.03 15.21 -11.77
C PHE A 159 -14.04 16.38 -10.77
N PHE A 160 -12.95 16.54 -10.01
CA PHE A 160 -12.81 17.61 -9.02
C PHE A 160 -12.08 18.87 -9.55
N GLU A 161 -11.72 18.89 -10.83
CA GLU A 161 -10.90 19.94 -11.44
C GLU A 161 -9.59 20.19 -10.63
N ALA A 162 -8.99 19.12 -10.11
CA ALA A 162 -7.82 19.22 -9.25
C ALA A 162 -6.68 19.98 -9.95
N ALA A 163 -6.15 21.02 -9.31
CA ALA A 163 -5.10 21.86 -9.90
C ALA A 163 -3.74 21.16 -9.99
N ASN A 164 -3.55 20.13 -9.17
CA ASN A 164 -2.32 19.34 -9.09
C ASN A 164 -2.55 17.96 -9.71
N GLN A 165 -1.47 17.37 -10.24
CA GLN A 165 -1.50 15.98 -10.68
C GLN A 165 -1.83 15.05 -9.51
N VAL A 166 -2.77 14.14 -9.72
CA VAL A 166 -3.16 13.14 -8.74
C VAL A 166 -2.19 11.97 -8.82
N GLU A 167 -1.41 11.78 -7.76
CA GLU A 167 -0.47 10.66 -7.63
C GLU A 167 -1.14 9.44 -6.97
N VAL A 168 -0.61 8.24 -7.22
CA VAL A 168 -1.09 6.99 -6.62
C VAL A 168 0.04 6.30 -5.86
N ILE A 169 -0.22 5.89 -4.62
CA ILE A 169 0.64 4.96 -3.88
C ILE A 169 0.10 3.54 -4.01
N SER A 170 0.93 2.62 -4.52
CA SER A 170 0.60 1.20 -4.62
C SER A 170 1.70 0.33 -4.02
N ASN A 171 1.61 0.12 -2.71
CA ASN A 171 2.60 -0.60 -1.90
C ASN A 171 1.97 -1.79 -1.17
N ALA A 172 1.24 -2.63 -1.91
CA ALA A 172 0.46 -3.76 -1.37
C ALA A 172 -0.46 -3.34 -0.21
N CYS A 173 -0.56 -4.16 0.84
CA CYS A 173 -1.47 -3.93 1.96
C CYS A 173 -1.11 -2.70 2.83
N ILE A 174 0.06 -2.10 2.65
CA ILE A 174 0.47 -0.89 3.37
C ILE A 174 0.12 0.40 2.61
N SER A 175 -0.44 0.33 1.39
CA SER A 175 -0.70 1.51 0.53
C SER A 175 -1.36 2.68 1.26
N GLY A 176 -2.44 2.43 2.01
CA GLY A 176 -3.14 3.50 2.74
C GLY A 176 -2.31 4.15 3.84
N VAL A 177 -1.57 3.37 4.62
CA VAL A 177 -0.66 3.93 5.65
C VAL A 177 0.50 4.67 4.99
N SER A 178 1.10 4.10 3.94
CA SER A 178 2.18 4.72 3.19
C SER A 178 1.74 6.06 2.58
N ALA A 179 0.53 6.15 2.03
CA ALA A 179 -0.01 7.41 1.52
C ALA A 179 -0.21 8.48 2.62
N LEU A 180 -0.62 8.09 3.83
CA LEU A 180 -0.70 9.02 4.97
C LEU A 180 0.69 9.52 5.39
N VAL A 181 1.71 8.65 5.39
CA VAL A 181 3.11 9.04 5.66
C VAL A 181 3.62 10.03 4.59
N VAL A 182 3.39 9.73 3.30
CA VAL A 182 3.77 10.59 2.18
C VAL A 182 3.10 11.96 2.28
N ALA A 183 1.77 11.99 2.48
CA ALA A 183 1.00 13.23 2.58
C ALA A 183 1.43 14.09 3.78
N LYS A 184 1.65 13.47 4.95
CA LYS A 184 2.20 14.16 6.12
C LYS A 184 3.51 14.87 5.77
N ARG A 185 4.41 14.17 5.08
CA ARG A 185 5.73 14.69 4.69
C ARG A 185 5.66 15.76 3.61
N TRP A 186 4.71 15.68 2.68
CA TRP A 186 4.45 16.78 1.75
C TRP A 186 4.01 18.06 2.46
N ILE A 187 3.21 17.95 3.53
CA ILE A 187 2.82 19.12 4.31
C ILE A 187 4.00 19.65 5.14
N GLU A 188 4.72 18.77 5.82
CA GLU A 188 5.90 19.15 6.63
C GLU A 188 7.07 19.69 5.82
N SER A 189 7.12 19.43 4.51
CA SER A 189 8.14 19.99 3.61
C SER A 189 7.68 21.28 2.92
N GLY A 190 6.44 21.72 3.19
CA GLY A 190 5.85 22.91 2.61
C GLY A 190 5.41 22.74 1.15
N ARG A 191 5.44 21.51 0.61
CA ARG A 191 4.99 21.22 -0.76
C ARG A 191 3.50 21.51 -0.93
N TYR A 192 2.69 21.16 0.08
CA TYR A 192 1.26 21.46 0.13
C TYR A 192 0.87 21.93 1.52
N LYS A 193 -0.22 22.71 1.65
CA LYS A 193 -0.80 23.02 2.97
C LYS A 193 -1.83 22.00 3.41
N ARG A 194 -2.49 21.39 2.43
CA ARG A 194 -3.60 20.46 2.60
C ARG A 194 -3.42 19.28 1.66
N VAL A 195 -3.72 18.08 2.12
CA VAL A 195 -3.72 16.89 1.27
C VAL A 195 -4.95 16.05 1.62
N ILE A 196 -5.80 15.80 0.64
CA ILE A 196 -6.80 14.73 0.75
C ILE A 196 -6.10 13.43 0.40
N VAL A 197 -6.12 12.47 1.33
CA VAL A 197 -5.65 11.11 1.08
C VAL A 197 -6.87 10.20 1.01
N ALA A 198 -7.06 9.54 -0.13
CA ALA A 198 -8.11 8.56 -0.29
C ALA A 198 -7.53 7.18 -0.60
N GLY A 199 -8.13 6.12 -0.07
CA GLY A 199 -7.71 4.75 -0.29
C GLY A 199 -8.88 3.84 -0.57
N GLY A 200 -8.77 2.99 -1.60
CA GLY A 200 -9.89 2.18 -2.07
C GLY A 200 -9.45 0.90 -2.77
N ASP A 201 -10.20 -0.17 -2.52
CA ASP A 201 -10.09 -1.45 -3.23
C ASP A 201 -11.45 -2.17 -3.24
N ILE A 202 -11.74 -2.83 -4.35
CA ILE A 202 -12.89 -3.71 -4.55
C ILE A 202 -12.44 -5.15 -4.78
N LEU A 203 -13.34 -6.12 -4.60
CA LEU A 203 -13.05 -7.52 -4.81
C LEU A 203 -13.45 -7.94 -6.22
N SER A 204 -12.61 -8.76 -6.82
CA SER A 204 -12.83 -9.35 -8.14
C SER A 204 -12.28 -10.77 -8.17
N HIS A 205 -12.61 -11.51 -9.22
CA HIS A 205 -12.08 -12.84 -9.44
C HIS A 205 -10.54 -12.87 -9.52
N PHE A 206 -9.93 -11.80 -10.04
CA PHE A 206 -8.48 -11.62 -10.03
C PHE A 206 -7.90 -11.72 -8.61
N ILE A 207 -8.49 -10.97 -7.68
CA ILE A 207 -7.99 -10.82 -6.30
C ILE A 207 -8.16 -12.12 -5.52
N THR A 208 -9.38 -12.65 -5.52
CA THR A 208 -9.76 -13.83 -4.72
C THR A 208 -9.00 -15.07 -5.16
N SER A 209 -8.88 -15.33 -6.46
CA SER A 209 -8.12 -16.46 -7.01
C SER A 209 -6.67 -16.42 -6.56
N GLY A 210 -6.08 -15.23 -6.54
CA GLY A 210 -4.75 -14.98 -6.00
C GLY A 210 -4.61 -15.37 -4.53
N PHE A 211 -5.45 -14.84 -3.65
CA PHE A 211 -5.40 -15.15 -2.21
C PHE A 211 -5.76 -16.63 -1.91
N LEU A 212 -6.66 -17.23 -2.68
CA LEU A 212 -7.00 -18.65 -2.61
C LEU A 212 -5.81 -19.55 -3.00
N SER A 213 -5.02 -19.14 -4.01
CA SER A 213 -3.81 -19.87 -4.41
C SER A 213 -2.74 -19.92 -3.31
N PHE A 214 -2.74 -18.93 -2.41
CA PHE A 214 -1.91 -18.89 -1.20
C PHE A 214 -2.44 -19.74 -0.04
N ARG A 215 -3.65 -20.30 -0.16
CA ARG A 215 -4.39 -20.95 0.93
C ARG A 215 -4.47 -20.06 2.18
N SER A 216 -4.62 -18.77 1.95
CA SER A 216 -4.62 -17.74 3.00
C SER A 216 -6.02 -17.31 3.43
N VAL A 217 -7.05 -17.64 2.62
CA VAL A 217 -8.46 -17.32 2.89
C VAL A 217 -9.07 -18.41 3.78
N SER A 218 -9.67 -18.00 4.89
CA SER A 218 -10.37 -18.90 5.81
C SER A 218 -11.74 -19.29 5.26
N ALA A 219 -12.17 -20.52 5.54
CA ALA A 219 -13.56 -20.95 5.33
C ALA A 219 -14.53 -20.36 6.38
N HIS A 220 -13.97 -19.77 7.44
CA HIS A 220 -14.69 -19.10 8.51
C HIS A 220 -14.39 -17.60 8.49
N ARG A 221 -15.11 -16.84 9.32
CA ARG A 221 -14.74 -15.45 9.56
C ARG A 221 -13.36 -15.43 10.24
N CYS A 222 -12.48 -14.55 9.78
CA CYS A 222 -11.16 -14.39 10.38
C CYS A 222 -11.26 -14.08 11.88
N ARG A 223 -10.32 -14.62 12.67
CA ARG A 223 -10.20 -14.45 14.11
C ARG A 223 -8.77 -14.05 14.49
N PRO A 224 -8.38 -12.78 14.28
CA PRO A 224 -7.02 -12.33 14.53
C PRO A 224 -6.55 -12.66 15.95
N TYR A 225 -5.33 -13.16 16.06
CA TYR A 225 -4.63 -13.58 17.28
C TYR A 225 -5.25 -14.74 18.06
N ASP A 226 -6.38 -15.28 17.61
CA ASP A 226 -7.03 -16.42 18.27
C ASP A 226 -6.27 -17.73 17.99
N ILE A 227 -6.38 -18.70 18.91
CA ILE A 227 -5.81 -20.03 18.74
C ILE A 227 -6.46 -20.83 17.61
N GLN A 228 -7.71 -20.52 17.25
CA GLN A 228 -8.43 -21.14 16.14
C GLN A 228 -8.28 -20.38 14.82
N ARG A 229 -7.40 -19.39 14.73
CA ARG A 229 -7.17 -18.64 13.48
C ARG A 229 -6.55 -19.55 12.41
N ASP A 230 -7.05 -19.45 11.19
CA ASP A 230 -6.62 -20.28 10.06
C ASP A 230 -6.47 -19.51 8.75
N GLY A 231 -6.78 -18.21 8.73
CA GLY A 231 -6.69 -17.38 7.54
C GLY A 231 -7.54 -16.11 7.62
N LEU A 232 -7.42 -15.30 6.57
CA LEU A 232 -8.12 -14.02 6.44
C LEU A 232 -9.50 -14.19 5.80
N SER A 233 -10.37 -13.21 6.03
CA SER A 233 -11.55 -12.97 5.20
C SER A 233 -11.28 -11.71 4.36
N LEU A 234 -11.70 -11.67 3.10
CA LEU A 234 -11.46 -10.54 2.20
C LEU A 234 -12.56 -9.48 2.33
N GLY A 235 -12.27 -8.23 1.96
CA GLY A 235 -13.23 -7.13 2.03
C GLY A 235 -13.06 -6.07 0.94
N GLU A 236 -14.12 -5.30 0.70
CA GLU A 236 -14.15 -4.08 -0.10
C GLU A 236 -14.29 -2.86 0.82
N ALA A 237 -13.59 -1.78 0.50
CA ALA A 237 -13.79 -0.50 1.16
C ALA A 237 -13.18 0.66 0.37
N CYS A 238 -13.64 1.86 0.68
CA CYS A 238 -12.98 3.10 0.32
C CYS A 238 -13.10 4.09 1.47
N GLY A 239 -12.06 4.90 1.71
CA GLY A 239 -12.11 5.97 2.69
C GLY A 239 -11.27 7.15 2.26
N ALA A 240 -11.55 8.32 2.84
CA ALA A 240 -10.81 9.53 2.60
C ALA A 240 -10.59 10.30 3.90
N VAL A 241 -9.45 10.96 4.02
CA VAL A 241 -9.11 11.88 5.11
C VAL A 241 -8.50 13.16 4.56
N LEU A 242 -8.73 14.29 5.22
CA LEU A 242 -8.05 15.55 4.98
C LEU A 242 -6.95 15.75 6.02
N LEU A 243 -5.71 15.90 5.56
CA LEU A 243 -4.56 16.29 6.36
C LEU A 243 -4.25 17.78 6.15
N GLU A 244 -4.06 18.53 7.23
CA GLU A 244 -3.70 19.96 7.16
C GLU A 244 -3.02 20.49 8.42
N THR A 245 -2.43 21.67 8.33
CA THR A 245 -1.70 22.30 9.46
C THR A 245 -2.61 23.03 10.45
N GLN A 246 -3.84 23.37 10.04
CA GLN A 246 -4.78 24.09 10.88
C GLN A 246 -5.79 23.12 11.52
N GLY A 247 -5.77 23.01 12.85
CA GLY A 247 -6.72 22.19 13.57
C GLY A 247 -7.10 22.75 14.93
N ASN A 248 -8.00 22.06 15.62
CA ASN A 248 -8.49 22.44 16.94
C ASN A 248 -8.56 21.21 17.87
N ALA A 249 -9.03 21.40 19.10
CA ALA A 249 -9.08 20.35 20.13
C ALA A 249 -9.99 19.14 19.78
N ASN A 250 -10.86 19.25 18.77
CA ASN A 250 -11.76 18.17 18.32
C ASN A 250 -11.16 17.32 17.18
N HIS A 251 -10.00 17.71 16.64
CA HIS A 251 -9.30 17.00 15.57
C HIS A 251 -8.28 16.00 16.15
N ILE A 252 -7.77 15.09 15.32
CA ILE A 252 -6.70 14.16 15.68
C ILE A 252 -5.40 14.63 15.03
N ILE A 253 -4.28 14.46 15.72
CA ILE A 253 -2.96 14.74 15.17
C ILE A 253 -2.37 13.44 14.62
N LEU A 254 -1.89 13.47 13.38
CA LEU A 254 -1.00 12.45 12.84
C LEU A 254 0.43 12.77 13.29
N SER A 255 0.80 12.27 14.46
CA SER A 255 2.01 12.70 15.18
C SER A 255 3.30 12.09 14.62
N GLY A 256 3.24 10.87 14.08
CA GLY A 256 4.40 10.18 13.53
C GLY A 256 4.00 9.09 12.54
N GLY A 257 4.91 8.72 11.65
CA GLY A 257 4.70 7.73 10.60
C GLY A 257 5.99 7.22 10.00
N ALA A 258 6.14 5.90 9.93
CA ALA A 258 7.35 5.27 9.42
C ALA A 258 7.04 4.03 8.57
N ILE A 259 7.96 3.74 7.66
CA ILE A 259 7.91 2.61 6.73
C ILE A 259 9.26 1.90 6.78
N SER A 260 9.24 0.57 6.79
CA SER A 260 10.44 -0.28 6.75
C SER A 260 10.25 -1.45 5.80
N ASN A 261 11.34 -2.20 5.56
CA ASN A 261 11.29 -3.48 4.85
C ASN A 261 11.93 -4.59 5.69
N ASP A 262 11.37 -5.79 5.61
CA ASP A 262 11.92 -6.98 6.25
C ASP A 262 13.21 -7.47 5.57
N ALA A 263 13.41 -7.18 4.27
CA ALA A 263 14.51 -7.73 3.45
C ALA A 263 14.64 -9.27 3.53
N ASN A 264 13.53 -9.97 3.77
CA ASN A 264 13.49 -11.39 4.12
C ASN A 264 12.88 -12.26 3.02
N HIS A 265 11.60 -12.04 2.68
CA HIS A 265 10.85 -12.86 1.73
C HIS A 265 9.75 -12.06 1.03
N ILE A 266 9.41 -12.40 -0.22
CA ILE A 266 8.46 -11.62 -1.02
C ILE A 266 7.00 -11.82 -0.60
N SER A 267 6.62 -12.99 -0.10
CA SER A 267 5.23 -13.30 0.25
C SER A 267 5.02 -13.69 1.71
N GLY A 268 6.10 -13.77 2.50
CA GLY A 268 6.05 -14.22 3.89
C GLY A 268 6.64 -13.14 4.79
N PRO A 269 6.03 -12.86 5.96
CA PRO A 269 6.58 -11.88 6.89
C PRO A 269 7.91 -12.38 7.47
N SER A 270 8.73 -11.45 7.96
CA SER A 270 9.89 -11.78 8.80
C SER A 270 9.48 -12.65 9.98
N ARG A 271 10.27 -13.68 10.30
CA ARG A 271 9.97 -14.57 11.44
C ARG A 271 10.38 -13.98 12.77
N THR A 272 11.17 -12.92 12.77
CA THR A 272 11.67 -12.22 13.96
C THR A 272 10.78 -11.05 14.36
N GLY A 273 10.06 -10.44 13.42
CA GLY A 273 9.22 -9.24 13.66
C GLY A 273 10.03 -7.94 13.81
N ASP A 274 11.32 -7.98 13.48
CA ASP A 274 12.25 -6.85 13.55
C ASP A 274 11.89 -5.70 12.60
N GLY A 275 11.51 -6.00 11.35
CA GLY A 275 11.11 -4.99 10.37
C GLY A 275 9.88 -4.20 10.84
N LEU A 276 8.84 -4.87 11.32
CA LEU A 276 7.67 -4.18 11.85
C LEU A 276 7.98 -3.44 13.16
N ALA A 277 8.80 -4.01 14.06
CA ALA A 277 9.24 -3.32 15.27
C ALA A 277 10.04 -2.04 14.93
N LEU A 278 10.87 -2.07 13.88
CA LEU A 278 11.59 -0.90 13.38
C LEU A 278 10.62 0.22 12.96
N ALA A 279 9.57 -0.11 12.19
CA ALA A 279 8.55 0.86 11.79
C ALA A 279 7.79 1.43 12.99
N ILE A 280 7.38 0.58 13.95
CA ILE A 280 6.70 1.02 15.17
C ILE A 280 7.59 2.01 15.95
N ASN A 281 8.84 1.64 16.21
CA ASN A 281 9.78 2.45 16.99
C ASN A 281 10.08 3.77 16.30
N GLN A 282 10.28 3.79 14.98
CA GLN A 282 10.50 5.03 14.23
C GLN A 282 9.27 5.94 14.23
N ALA A 283 8.05 5.38 14.12
CA ALA A 283 6.83 6.18 14.19
C ALA A 283 6.63 6.78 15.59
N MET A 284 6.95 6.04 16.65
CA MET A 284 6.94 6.55 18.03
C MET A 284 8.03 7.60 18.27
N GLU A 285 9.24 7.39 17.74
CA GLU A 285 10.34 8.36 17.80
C GLU A 285 9.93 9.68 17.11
N GLU A 286 9.34 9.62 15.92
CA GLU A 286 8.85 10.81 15.21
C GLU A 286 7.70 11.51 15.97
N ALA A 287 6.84 10.74 16.62
CA ALA A 287 5.74 11.27 17.44
C ALA A 287 6.20 11.84 18.79
N GLY A 288 7.39 11.48 19.27
CA GLY A 288 7.84 11.80 20.62
C GLY A 288 7.05 11.07 21.72
N THR A 289 6.49 9.90 21.40
CA THR A 289 5.70 9.06 22.33
C THR A 289 6.55 8.02 23.04
N LEU A 290 6.15 7.68 24.27
CA LEU A 290 6.65 6.51 25.00
C LEU A 290 5.61 5.38 25.01
N PRO A 291 5.99 4.14 25.32
CA PRO A 291 5.04 3.02 25.43
C PRO A 291 3.84 3.32 26.34
N GLU A 292 4.04 4.03 27.45
CA GLU A 292 2.98 4.43 28.39
C GLU A 292 1.99 5.50 27.86
N ASP A 293 2.27 6.11 26.72
CA ASP A 293 1.37 7.04 26.05
C ASP A 293 0.45 6.35 25.05
N ILE A 294 0.72 5.09 24.71
CA ILE A 294 -0.07 4.33 23.75
C ILE A 294 -1.24 3.65 24.46
N SER A 295 -2.46 4.07 24.13
CA SER A 295 -3.70 3.51 24.66
C SER A 295 -4.06 2.17 24.02
N PHE A 296 -3.88 2.04 22.71
CA PHE A 296 -4.11 0.80 21.98
C PHE A 296 -3.32 0.74 20.67
N ILE A 297 -3.19 -0.48 20.12
CA ILE A 297 -2.63 -0.75 18.80
C ILE A 297 -3.74 -1.32 17.93
N ASN A 298 -4.02 -0.67 16.79
CA ASN A 298 -4.75 -1.30 15.71
C ASN A 298 -3.75 -1.95 14.76
N ALA A 299 -3.63 -3.27 14.85
CA ALA A 299 -2.60 -4.01 14.14
C ALA A 299 -3.02 -4.35 12.69
N HIS A 300 -2.12 -4.97 11.91
CA HIS A 300 -2.48 -5.55 10.62
C HIS A 300 -3.43 -6.73 10.81
N GLY A 301 -3.15 -7.64 11.75
CA GLY A 301 -4.06 -8.65 12.30
C GLY A 301 -4.96 -9.33 11.28
N THR A 302 -4.37 -10.08 10.35
CA THR A 302 -5.10 -10.74 9.26
C THR A 302 -5.67 -12.09 9.64
N ALA A 303 -5.36 -12.61 10.84
CA ALA A 303 -5.68 -13.98 11.25
C ALA A 303 -4.92 -15.06 10.47
N THR A 304 -3.95 -14.67 9.62
CA THR A 304 -3.02 -15.63 9.04
C THR A 304 -2.00 -16.04 10.10
N VAL A 305 -1.70 -17.34 10.16
CA VAL A 305 -0.87 -17.92 11.22
C VAL A 305 0.44 -17.16 11.40
N TYR A 306 1.16 -16.94 10.29
CA TYR A 306 2.49 -16.36 10.31
C TYR A 306 2.53 -14.84 10.49
N ASN A 307 1.53 -14.11 10.00
CA ASN A 307 1.49 -12.66 10.19
C ASN A 307 1.20 -12.31 11.64
N ASP A 308 0.16 -12.91 12.21
CA ASP A 308 -0.21 -12.65 13.60
C ASP A 308 0.91 -13.06 14.58
N GLU A 309 1.63 -14.16 14.28
CA GLU A 309 2.85 -14.53 15.01
C GLU A 309 3.94 -13.45 14.92
N MET A 310 4.23 -12.96 13.71
CA MET A 310 5.23 -11.91 13.48
C MET A 310 4.86 -10.63 14.23
N GLU A 311 3.59 -10.22 14.16
CA GLU A 311 3.11 -9.01 14.85
C GLU A 311 3.24 -9.12 16.37
N SER A 312 2.91 -10.27 16.95
CA SER A 312 3.08 -10.48 18.39
C SER A 312 4.54 -10.29 18.83
N LYS A 313 5.49 -10.72 18.00
CA LYS A 313 6.93 -10.52 18.24
C LYS A 313 7.33 -9.07 18.05
N ALA A 314 6.86 -8.41 16.99
CA ALA A 314 7.15 -7.01 16.72
C ALA A 314 6.67 -6.09 17.86
N ILE A 315 5.45 -6.32 18.37
CA ILE A 315 4.87 -5.60 19.50
C ILE A 315 5.70 -5.82 20.77
N HIS A 316 6.17 -7.05 21.01
CA HIS A 316 7.05 -7.34 22.13
C HIS A 316 8.42 -6.64 22.00
N LEU A 317 9.03 -6.69 20.82
CA LEU A 317 10.31 -6.04 20.53
C LEU A 317 10.24 -4.51 20.65
N ALA A 318 9.08 -3.92 20.35
CA ALA A 318 8.81 -2.50 20.56
C ALA A 318 8.49 -2.12 22.02
N GLY A 319 8.46 -3.09 22.94
CA GLY A 319 8.16 -2.84 24.36
C GLY A 319 6.68 -2.55 24.65
N LEU A 320 5.77 -3.03 23.79
CA LEU A 320 4.34 -2.70 23.83
C LEU A 320 3.44 -3.89 24.25
N SER A 321 4.00 -4.96 24.83
CA SER A 321 3.23 -6.18 25.17
C SER A 321 2.03 -5.96 26.10
N THR A 322 2.03 -4.89 26.90
CA THR A 322 0.93 -4.54 27.81
C THR A 322 -0.13 -3.64 27.18
N VAL A 323 0.12 -3.13 25.97
CA VAL A 323 -0.82 -2.26 25.25
C VAL A 323 -1.88 -3.14 24.57
N PRO A 324 -3.19 -2.86 24.75
CA PRO A 324 -4.24 -3.60 24.07
C PRO A 324 -4.13 -3.53 22.54
N VAL A 325 -4.38 -4.65 21.86
CA VAL A 325 -4.23 -4.82 20.42
C VAL A 325 -5.55 -5.28 19.81
N ASN A 326 -6.10 -4.54 18.85
CA ASN A 326 -7.23 -5.00 18.04
C ASN A 326 -6.89 -5.19 16.56
N SER A 327 -7.79 -5.93 15.90
CA SER A 327 -7.96 -5.91 14.44
C SER A 327 -9.45 -5.75 14.13
N LEU A 328 -9.74 -4.91 13.14
CA LEU A 328 -11.11 -4.62 12.72
C LEU A 328 -11.54 -5.44 11.49
N LYS A 329 -10.63 -6.25 10.95
CA LYS A 329 -10.88 -7.12 9.79
C LYS A 329 -12.02 -8.12 10.00
N PRO A 330 -12.32 -8.64 11.21
CA PRO A 330 -13.52 -9.46 11.41
C PRO A 330 -14.84 -8.73 11.14
N TYR A 331 -14.84 -7.39 11.14
CA TYR A 331 -16.02 -6.61 10.80
C TYR A 331 -16.19 -6.52 9.28
N PHE A 332 -15.21 -6.04 8.53
CA PHE A 332 -15.39 -5.72 7.09
C PHE A 332 -14.51 -6.54 6.13
N GLY A 333 -13.67 -7.45 6.62
CA GLY A 333 -12.67 -8.20 5.87
C GLY A 333 -11.33 -7.45 5.76
N HIS A 334 -10.33 -8.09 5.17
CA HIS A 334 -9.11 -7.42 4.75
C HIS A 334 -9.38 -6.66 3.45
N THR A 335 -9.43 -5.33 3.53
CA THR A 335 -9.77 -4.42 2.44
C THR A 335 -8.56 -3.97 1.64
N LEU A 336 -7.56 -4.85 1.52
CA LEU A 336 -6.34 -4.62 0.76
C LEU A 336 -5.68 -3.27 1.12
N GLY A 337 -5.38 -2.42 0.14
CA GLY A 337 -4.72 -1.12 0.30
C GLY A 337 -5.60 -0.06 0.96
N ALA A 338 -6.93 -0.22 0.90
CA ALA A 338 -7.88 0.63 1.63
C ALA A 338 -7.81 0.45 3.16
N SER A 339 -7.33 -0.71 3.64
CA SER A 339 -7.25 -1.04 5.08
C SER A 339 -6.55 0.06 5.88
N GLY A 340 -5.45 0.60 5.35
CA GLY A 340 -4.67 1.63 6.01
C GLY A 340 -5.46 2.91 6.29
N ILE A 341 -6.33 3.33 5.36
CA ILE A 341 -7.14 4.54 5.51
C ILE A 341 -8.34 4.26 6.43
N ILE A 342 -9.15 3.25 6.13
CA ILE A 342 -10.40 3.03 6.88
C ILE A 342 -10.14 2.63 8.33
N GLU A 343 -9.08 1.86 8.61
CA GLU A 343 -8.73 1.48 9.97
C GLU A 343 -8.14 2.67 10.74
N THR A 344 -7.41 3.58 10.07
CA THR A 344 -6.99 4.87 10.65
C THR A 344 -8.21 5.69 11.05
N ILE A 345 -9.22 5.77 10.18
CA ILE A 345 -10.46 6.49 10.48
C ILE A 345 -11.17 5.88 11.70
N LEU A 346 -11.25 4.55 11.77
CA LEU A 346 -11.84 3.89 12.94
C LEU A 346 -10.98 4.02 14.21
N CYS A 347 -9.66 4.21 14.08
CA CYS A 347 -8.79 4.59 15.21
C CYS A 347 -9.10 6.01 15.70
N ILE A 348 -9.37 6.95 14.78
CA ILE A 348 -9.82 8.30 15.12
C ILE A 348 -11.12 8.24 15.94
N GLU A 349 -12.09 7.45 15.49
CA GLU A 349 -13.36 7.29 16.21
C GLU A 349 -13.14 6.71 17.62
N GLN A 350 -12.35 5.65 17.77
CA GLN A 350 -12.02 5.06 19.07
C GLN A 350 -11.35 6.06 20.02
N LEU A 351 -10.39 6.85 19.53
CA LEU A 351 -9.70 7.89 20.31
C LEU A 351 -10.69 8.96 20.77
N LYS A 352 -11.59 9.43 19.89
CA LYS A 352 -12.55 10.49 20.19
C LYS A 352 -13.63 10.05 21.17
N GLU A 353 -14.12 8.81 21.05
CA GLU A 353 -15.21 8.32 21.91
C GLU A 353 -14.73 7.67 23.21
N GLY A 354 -13.45 7.37 23.35
CA GLY A 354 -12.90 6.77 24.57
C GLY A 354 -13.20 5.28 24.70
N ILE A 355 -13.39 4.58 23.57
CA ILE A 355 -13.75 3.16 23.54
C ILE A 355 -12.77 2.43 22.63
N TYR A 356 -12.13 1.39 23.16
CA TYR A 356 -11.42 0.39 22.38
C TYR A 356 -12.42 -0.57 21.74
N TYR A 357 -12.30 -0.79 20.42
CA TYR A 357 -13.14 -1.76 19.73
C TYR A 357 -12.62 -3.19 19.92
N GLY A 358 -13.49 -4.08 20.42
CA GLY A 358 -13.19 -5.50 20.54
C GLY A 358 -12.95 -6.18 19.20
N THR A 359 -12.00 -7.12 19.18
CA THR A 359 -11.74 -7.99 18.03
C THR A 359 -12.83 -9.06 17.96
N LEU A 360 -13.80 -8.86 17.07
CA LEU A 360 -14.95 -9.77 16.95
C LEU A 360 -14.51 -11.21 16.65
N GLY A 361 -14.95 -12.15 17.49
CA GLY A 361 -14.64 -13.57 17.36
C GLY A 361 -13.34 -14.03 18.02
N TYR A 362 -12.61 -13.14 18.69
CA TYR A 362 -11.47 -13.51 19.55
C TYR A 362 -11.96 -14.06 20.91
N GLU A 363 -11.38 -15.18 21.34
CA GLU A 363 -11.66 -15.82 22.63
C GLU A 363 -10.38 -16.18 23.39
N THR A 364 -9.42 -16.84 22.73
CA THR A 364 -8.21 -17.37 23.37
C THR A 364 -6.96 -17.03 22.56
N LEU A 365 -5.94 -16.47 23.22
CA LEU A 365 -4.69 -16.10 22.59
C LEU A 365 -3.98 -17.31 21.94
N GLY A 366 -3.59 -17.16 20.68
CA GLY A 366 -2.97 -18.19 19.84
C GLY A 366 -1.59 -17.86 19.29
N VAL A 367 -0.94 -16.80 19.78
CA VAL A 367 0.36 -16.31 19.28
C VAL A 367 1.48 -16.54 20.30
N PRO A 368 2.76 -16.64 19.86
CA PRO A 368 3.87 -17.06 20.70
C PRO A 368 4.28 -16.02 21.75
N MET A 369 4.15 -14.72 21.44
CA MET A 369 4.47 -13.65 22.38
C MET A 369 3.18 -13.12 23.01
N PRO A 370 3.10 -12.99 24.34
CA PRO A 370 1.93 -12.44 25.01
C PRO A 370 1.61 -11.02 24.52
N ILE A 371 0.36 -10.82 24.12
CA ILE A 371 -0.25 -9.52 23.81
C ILE A 371 -1.64 -9.47 24.45
N THR A 372 -2.14 -8.27 24.72
CA THR A 372 -3.48 -8.09 25.31
C THR A 372 -4.49 -7.88 24.20
N VAL A 373 -5.46 -8.78 24.03
CA VAL A 373 -6.55 -8.66 23.05
C VAL A 373 -7.88 -8.83 23.78
N TYR A 374 -8.83 -7.94 23.54
CA TYR A 374 -10.21 -8.09 24.02
C TYR A 374 -11.16 -8.42 22.88
N GLY A 375 -12.03 -9.40 23.08
CA GLY A 375 -13.13 -9.73 22.15
C GLY A 375 -14.31 -8.75 22.23
N THR A 376 -14.41 -7.99 23.32
CA THR A 376 -15.49 -7.02 23.59
C THR A 376 -14.95 -5.60 23.64
N HIS A 377 -15.80 -4.62 23.30
CA HIS A 377 -15.49 -3.20 23.44
C HIS A 377 -15.17 -2.85 24.90
N GLN A 378 -14.16 -1.99 25.10
CA GLN A 378 -13.71 -1.58 26.42
C GLN A 378 -13.69 -0.05 26.51
N PRO A 379 -14.39 0.60 27.46
CA PRO A 379 -14.15 2.02 27.73
C PRO A 379 -12.77 2.18 28.35
N MET A 380 -11.95 3.10 27.84
CA MET A 380 -10.63 3.36 28.39
C MET A 380 -10.13 4.79 28.13
N PRO A 381 -9.25 5.33 28.99
CA PRO A 381 -8.60 6.62 28.74
C PRO A 381 -7.77 6.58 27.45
N MET A 382 -8.00 7.56 26.58
CA MET A 382 -7.32 7.69 25.30
C MET A 382 -6.26 8.79 25.35
N LYS A 383 -5.10 8.53 24.73
CA LYS A 383 -4.01 9.48 24.51
C LYS A 383 -3.51 9.40 23.07
N CYS A 384 -2.90 8.27 22.74
CA CYS A 384 -2.37 7.94 21.43
C CYS A 384 -2.77 6.53 21.04
N CYS A 385 -2.81 6.24 19.74
CA CYS A 385 -2.85 4.87 19.25
C CYS A 385 -1.83 4.65 18.14
N ILE A 386 -1.43 3.40 17.96
CA ILE A 386 -0.58 2.99 16.85
C ILE A 386 -1.41 2.23 15.84
N LYS A 387 -1.34 2.62 14.57
CA LYS A 387 -1.87 1.85 13.45
C LYS A 387 -0.73 1.15 12.74
N THR A 388 -0.76 -0.18 12.60
CA THR A 388 0.24 -0.91 11.81
C THR A 388 -0.38 -1.64 10.61
N THR A 389 0.45 -1.84 9.59
CA THR A 389 0.17 -2.66 8.40
C THR A 389 1.44 -3.35 7.94
N SER A 390 1.32 -4.59 7.45
CA SER A 390 2.38 -5.33 6.78
C SER A 390 1.87 -5.82 5.43
N GLY A 391 2.74 -5.94 4.44
CA GLY A 391 2.36 -6.31 3.08
C GLY A 391 3.38 -7.20 2.39
N PHE A 392 2.96 -7.78 1.27
CA PHE A 392 3.87 -8.48 0.37
C PHE A 392 5.01 -7.56 -0.12
N GLY A 393 6.13 -8.15 -0.49
CA GLY A 393 7.40 -7.46 -0.70
C GLY A 393 8.16 -7.15 0.59
N GLY A 394 7.68 -7.64 1.74
CA GLY A 394 8.30 -7.44 3.05
C GLY A 394 8.11 -6.03 3.62
N CYS A 395 7.19 -5.24 3.07
CA CYS A 395 6.98 -3.86 3.49
C CYS A 395 6.14 -3.80 4.78
N ASN A 396 6.56 -2.94 5.73
CA ASN A 396 5.82 -2.66 6.95
C ASN A 396 5.65 -1.16 7.10
N ALA A 397 4.56 -0.74 7.76
CA ALA A 397 4.39 0.66 8.12
C ALA A 397 3.63 0.81 9.44
N ALA A 398 3.88 1.94 10.11
CA ALA A 398 3.21 2.32 11.35
C ALA A 398 2.88 3.81 11.37
N LEU A 399 1.75 4.18 11.97
CA LEU A 399 1.35 5.56 12.27
C LEU A 399 1.12 5.70 13.78
N VAL A 400 1.36 6.90 14.30
CA VAL A 400 0.93 7.32 15.63
C VAL A 400 -0.10 8.43 15.49
N LEU A 401 -1.31 8.18 15.99
CA LEU A 401 -2.36 9.18 16.10
C LEU A 401 -2.45 9.67 17.55
N SER A 402 -2.65 10.96 17.76
CA SER A 402 -2.74 11.56 19.10
C SER A 402 -3.93 12.48 19.26
N LEU A 403 -4.54 12.47 20.44
CA LEU A 403 -5.45 13.55 20.84
C LEU A 403 -4.65 14.86 21.06
N PRO A 404 -5.21 16.04 20.73
CA PRO A 404 -4.49 17.32 20.86
C PRO A 404 -4.07 17.67 22.29
N ASN A 405 -4.78 17.14 23.30
CA ASN A 405 -4.51 17.41 24.72
C ASN A 405 -3.41 16.49 25.29
N THR A 406 -2.86 15.57 24.48
CA THR A 406 -1.78 14.69 24.95
C THR A 406 -0.49 15.49 25.06
N HIS A 407 -0.01 15.68 26.29
CA HIS A 407 1.29 16.29 26.55
C HIS A 407 2.41 15.31 26.23
N LEU A 408 2.78 15.24 24.96
CA LEU A 408 3.94 14.47 24.50
C LEU A 408 5.23 15.17 24.94
N LYS A 409 6.32 14.41 25.10
CA LYS A 409 7.64 15.02 25.35
C LYS A 409 7.87 16.08 24.26
N GLN A 410 8.22 17.29 24.69
CA GLN A 410 8.52 18.38 23.76
C GLN A 410 9.50 17.86 22.72
N LYS A 411 9.12 17.91 21.43
CA LYS A 411 10.05 17.80 20.31
C LYS A 411 11.10 18.88 20.56
N THR A 412 12.27 18.49 21.06
CA THR A 412 13.41 19.40 21.18
C THR A 412 13.76 19.86 19.78
N ASP A 413 13.55 21.15 19.51
CA ASP A 413 13.96 21.87 18.29
C ASP A 413 13.87 21.03 17.01
N SER A 414 12.69 20.48 16.71
CA SER A 414 12.42 19.96 15.38
C SER A 414 12.02 21.14 14.49
N PRO A 415 12.87 21.54 13.54
CA PRO A 415 12.61 22.69 12.67
C PRO A 415 11.36 22.43 11.84
N THR A 416 10.68 23.52 11.51
CA THR A 416 9.37 23.50 10.84
C THR A 416 9.46 22.85 9.47
N PHE A 417 10.59 23.03 8.79
CA PHE A 417 10.90 22.39 7.51
C PHE A 417 12.29 21.74 7.55
N CYS A 418 12.40 20.52 7.04
CA CYS A 418 13.69 19.85 6.90
C CYS A 418 13.82 19.12 5.56
N LYS A 419 14.96 19.30 4.90
CA LYS A 419 15.32 18.59 3.67
C LYS A 419 16.79 18.23 3.69
N ALA A 420 17.11 17.02 3.23
CA ALA A 420 18.50 16.60 3.08
C ALA A 420 19.13 17.32 1.87
N VAL A 421 20.38 17.73 2.03
CA VAL A 421 21.26 18.07 0.93
C VAL A 421 21.87 16.77 0.45
N VAL A 422 21.44 16.34 -0.73
CA VAL A 422 21.95 15.11 -1.34
C VAL A 422 22.85 15.40 -2.53
N GLU A 423 23.81 14.51 -2.74
CA GLU A 423 24.56 14.38 -3.99
C GLU A 423 24.13 13.12 -4.75
N SER A 424 24.20 13.21 -6.08
CA SER A 424 24.05 12.06 -6.95
C SER A 424 25.36 11.28 -7.00
N ALA A 425 25.38 10.07 -6.44
CA ALA A 425 26.56 9.23 -6.44
C ALA A 425 26.69 8.41 -7.73
N ASN A 426 25.58 7.82 -8.18
CA ASN A 426 25.57 6.90 -9.31
C ASN A 426 24.23 6.97 -10.06
N ILE A 427 24.25 6.75 -11.37
CA ILE A 427 23.03 6.70 -12.20
C ILE A 427 23.17 5.56 -13.20
N VAL A 428 22.28 4.57 -13.10
CA VAL A 428 22.22 3.45 -14.03
C VAL A 428 20.96 3.55 -14.88
N THR A 429 21.13 3.39 -16.18
CA THR A 429 20.03 3.37 -17.14
C THR A 429 20.06 2.06 -17.92
N ILE A 430 18.90 1.42 -18.07
CA ILE A 430 18.70 0.25 -18.91
C ILE A 430 17.72 0.61 -20.01
N LYS A 431 18.14 0.39 -21.26
CA LYS A 431 17.35 0.56 -22.49
C LYS A 431 17.56 -0.69 -23.36
N PRO A 432 16.76 -0.90 -24.41
CA PRO A 432 16.98 -2.01 -25.33
C PRO A 432 18.41 -2.12 -25.84
N GLY A 433 19.06 -3.24 -25.55
CA GLY A 433 20.42 -3.56 -25.99
C GLY A 433 21.56 -2.94 -25.17
N VAL A 434 21.30 -2.09 -24.17
CA VAL A 434 22.36 -1.38 -23.44
C VAL A 434 22.08 -1.17 -21.96
N VAL A 435 23.12 -1.31 -21.14
CA VAL A 435 23.17 -0.78 -19.76
C VAL A 435 24.21 0.33 -19.73
N GLU A 436 23.78 1.51 -19.29
CA GLU A 436 24.60 2.70 -19.14
C GLU A 436 24.83 2.99 -17.65
N ASN A 437 26.04 3.42 -17.30
CA ASN A 437 26.34 4.02 -16.01
C ASN A 437 26.89 5.44 -16.24
N GLN A 438 26.23 6.44 -15.64
CA GLN A 438 26.53 7.86 -15.85
C GLN A 438 26.62 8.24 -17.34
N GLY A 439 25.71 7.67 -18.16
CA GLY A 439 25.66 7.87 -19.61
C GLY A 439 26.73 7.12 -20.41
N THR A 440 27.60 6.35 -19.77
CA THR A 440 28.60 5.51 -20.45
C THR A 440 28.12 4.07 -20.52
N ALA A 441 28.09 3.47 -21.71
CA ALA A 441 27.71 2.07 -21.88
C ALA A 441 28.69 1.14 -21.14
N ILE A 442 28.20 0.39 -20.15
CA ILE A 442 28.96 -0.59 -19.38
C ILE A 442 28.67 -2.04 -19.79
N PHE A 443 27.55 -2.25 -20.48
CA PHE A 443 27.20 -3.52 -21.10
C PHE A 443 26.40 -3.26 -22.38
N ASN A 444 26.73 -3.99 -23.44
CA ASN A 444 26.02 -3.95 -24.72
C ASN A 444 25.65 -5.37 -25.13
N SER A 445 24.51 -5.52 -25.79
CA SER A 445 24.04 -6.77 -26.38
C SER A 445 23.49 -6.51 -27.78
N SER A 446 23.55 -7.51 -28.66
CA SER A 446 22.82 -7.50 -29.92
C SER A 446 21.31 -7.74 -29.73
N GLU A 447 20.91 -8.28 -28.59
CA GLU A 447 19.53 -8.58 -28.24
C GLU A 447 18.84 -7.31 -27.73
N THR A 448 17.70 -6.97 -28.34
CA THR A 448 16.88 -5.81 -27.94
C THR A 448 15.57 -6.21 -27.27
N ASP A 449 15.07 -7.42 -27.56
CA ASP A 449 13.95 -8.02 -26.85
C ASP A 449 14.29 -8.25 -25.38
N PHE A 450 13.34 -7.98 -24.49
CA PHE A 450 13.57 -7.98 -23.05
C PHE A 450 14.18 -9.28 -22.52
N ALA A 451 13.56 -10.43 -22.85
CA ALA A 451 13.91 -11.71 -22.25
C ALA A 451 15.35 -12.18 -22.54
N PRO A 452 15.85 -12.17 -23.79
CA PRO A 452 17.25 -12.48 -24.06
C PRO A 452 18.21 -11.42 -23.49
N PHE A 453 17.92 -10.13 -23.73
CA PHE A 453 18.75 -9.03 -23.26
C PHE A 453 18.99 -9.06 -21.74
N ILE A 454 17.93 -9.13 -20.95
CA ILE A 454 18.03 -9.03 -19.48
C ILE A 454 18.80 -10.20 -18.89
N ARG A 455 18.76 -11.39 -19.52
CA ARG A 455 19.54 -12.56 -19.10
C ARG A 455 21.04 -12.35 -19.36
N GLU A 456 21.41 -11.73 -20.47
CA GLU A 456 22.82 -11.41 -20.75
C GLU A 456 23.33 -10.32 -19.81
N ALA A 457 22.55 -9.25 -19.63
CA ALA A 457 22.86 -8.18 -18.69
C ALA A 457 23.03 -8.71 -17.25
N TYR A 458 22.18 -9.64 -16.83
CA TYR A 458 22.30 -10.32 -15.53
C TYR A 458 23.55 -11.21 -15.43
N LYS A 459 23.86 -12.00 -16.46
CA LYS A 459 25.08 -12.82 -16.47
C LYS A 459 26.34 -11.96 -16.39
N TYR A 460 26.34 -10.79 -17.04
CA TYR A 460 27.47 -9.85 -17.01
C TYR A 460 27.69 -9.21 -15.64
N LEU A 461 26.64 -9.06 -14.82
CA LEU A 461 26.80 -8.68 -13.40
C LEU A 461 27.67 -9.67 -12.62
N GLY A 462 27.82 -10.91 -13.10
CA GLY A 462 28.57 -11.97 -12.43
C GLY A 462 27.82 -12.59 -11.25
N GLU A 463 26.50 -12.37 -11.14
CA GLU A 463 25.68 -12.92 -10.08
C GLU A 463 25.22 -14.36 -10.37
N ASN A 464 25.01 -15.15 -9.31
CA ASN A 464 24.50 -16.52 -9.40
C ASN A 464 23.34 -16.76 -8.42
N ASN A 465 22.28 -15.96 -8.54
CA ASN A 465 21.01 -16.13 -7.86
C ASN A 465 19.99 -16.84 -8.76
N MET A 466 19.71 -18.12 -8.49
CA MET A 466 18.71 -18.90 -9.24
C MET A 466 17.29 -18.34 -9.14
N LYS A 467 17.00 -17.53 -8.12
CA LYS A 467 15.69 -16.88 -7.96
C LYS A 467 15.40 -15.89 -9.09
N PHE A 468 16.43 -15.26 -9.66
CA PHE A 468 16.30 -14.32 -10.78
C PHE A 468 15.46 -14.88 -11.93
N TYR A 469 15.67 -16.16 -12.29
CA TYR A 469 14.95 -16.79 -13.40
C TYR A 469 13.47 -17.06 -13.11
N LYS A 470 13.06 -17.02 -11.84
CA LYS A 470 11.67 -17.19 -11.39
C LYS A 470 10.93 -15.88 -11.17
N MET A 471 11.64 -14.75 -11.21
CA MET A 471 11.03 -13.42 -11.11
C MET A 471 10.22 -13.09 -12.37
N ASP A 472 9.22 -12.24 -12.22
CA ASP A 472 8.57 -11.62 -13.38
C ASP A 472 9.51 -10.63 -14.08
N ASN A 473 9.07 -10.10 -15.22
CA ASN A 473 9.91 -9.26 -16.06
C ASN A 473 10.21 -7.92 -15.39
N LEU A 474 9.23 -7.29 -14.74
CA LEU A 474 9.43 -6.04 -14.01
C LEU A 474 10.47 -6.20 -12.89
N CYS A 475 10.37 -7.26 -12.09
CA CYS A 475 11.34 -7.52 -11.04
C CYS A 475 12.74 -7.82 -11.58
N LYS A 476 12.86 -8.56 -12.69
CA LYS A 476 14.17 -8.78 -13.35
C LYS A 476 14.82 -7.48 -13.77
N LEU A 477 14.04 -6.55 -14.34
CA LEU A 477 14.52 -5.24 -14.77
C LEU A 477 15.08 -4.44 -13.59
N GLY A 478 14.28 -4.27 -12.54
CA GLY A 478 14.70 -3.54 -11.33
C GLY A 478 15.85 -4.20 -10.59
N TYR A 479 15.86 -5.54 -10.53
CA TYR A 479 16.93 -6.32 -9.91
C TYR A 479 18.29 -6.07 -10.61
N VAL A 480 18.32 -6.09 -11.95
CA VAL A 480 19.55 -5.84 -12.71
C VAL A 480 19.99 -4.38 -12.57
N ALA A 481 19.06 -3.42 -12.66
CA ALA A 481 19.35 -2.00 -12.49
C ALA A 481 19.98 -1.72 -11.11
N ALA A 482 19.39 -2.23 -10.03
CA ALA A 482 19.93 -2.10 -8.68
C ALA A 482 21.29 -2.80 -8.51
N GLY A 483 21.47 -3.97 -9.12
CA GLY A 483 22.73 -4.71 -9.11
C GLY A 483 23.91 -3.91 -9.69
N TYR A 484 23.69 -3.23 -10.82
CA TYR A 484 24.70 -2.33 -11.40
C TYR A 484 24.89 -1.06 -10.57
N LEU A 485 23.80 -0.51 -10.02
CA LEU A 485 23.84 0.74 -9.26
C LEU A 485 24.66 0.59 -7.97
N LEU A 486 24.49 -0.54 -7.26
CA LEU A 486 25.00 -0.76 -5.91
C LEU A 486 26.30 -1.55 -5.83
N LYS A 487 26.93 -1.89 -6.96
CA LYS A 487 28.09 -2.80 -7.04
C LYS A 487 29.21 -2.50 -6.02
N ASP A 488 29.45 -1.22 -5.73
CA ASP A 488 30.51 -0.76 -4.81
C ASP A 488 29.96 0.12 -3.66
N THR A 489 28.67 -0.02 -3.34
CA THR A 489 28.03 0.78 -2.29
C THR A 489 27.97 0.02 -0.97
N ASN A 490 28.49 0.62 0.10
CA ASN A 490 28.43 0.09 1.47
C ASN A 490 27.45 0.90 2.32
N TYR A 491 26.58 0.21 3.07
CA TYR A 491 25.63 0.80 4.00
C TYR A 491 25.24 -0.21 5.08
N ARG A 492 24.65 0.28 6.16
CA ARG A 492 23.88 -0.56 7.07
C ARG A 492 22.46 -0.77 6.53
N PRO A 493 21.83 -1.93 6.75
CA PRO A 493 20.49 -2.23 6.24
C PRO A 493 19.44 -1.13 6.49
N GLU A 494 19.47 -0.54 7.68
CA GLU A 494 18.56 0.51 8.13
C GLU A 494 18.88 1.92 7.61
N GLU A 495 20.04 2.12 6.99
CA GLU A 495 20.52 3.43 6.50
C GLU A 495 20.26 3.67 5.02
N ILE A 496 19.60 2.73 4.34
CA ILE A 496 19.27 2.83 2.91
C ILE A 496 17.76 2.69 2.68
N GLY A 497 17.21 3.60 1.87
CA GLY A 497 15.83 3.53 1.38
C GLY A 497 15.75 3.34 -0.14
N ILE A 498 14.56 3.03 -0.63
CA ILE A 498 14.28 2.86 -2.06
C ILE A 498 12.90 3.39 -2.43
N ILE A 499 12.86 4.30 -3.40
CA ILE A 499 11.63 4.92 -3.89
C ILE A 499 11.58 4.70 -5.40
N LEU A 500 10.60 3.96 -5.89
CA LEU A 500 10.44 3.72 -7.32
C LEU A 500 9.10 4.24 -7.82
N ALA A 501 9.06 4.54 -9.11
CA ALA A 501 7.84 4.86 -9.82
C ALA A 501 7.77 4.19 -11.20
N ASN A 502 6.56 3.99 -11.69
CA ASN A 502 6.29 3.68 -13.09
C ASN A 502 4.86 4.08 -13.49
N ALA A 503 4.49 3.85 -14.75
CA ALA A 503 3.15 4.08 -15.25
C ALA A 503 2.31 2.80 -15.25
N SER A 504 2.89 1.68 -15.63
CA SER A 504 2.12 0.44 -15.85
C SER A 504 1.86 -0.37 -14.59
N ALA A 505 2.33 0.09 -13.42
CA ALA A 505 2.30 -0.69 -12.19
C ALA A 505 2.90 -2.09 -12.41
N SER A 506 2.06 -3.13 -12.40
CA SER A 506 2.41 -4.52 -12.71
C SER A 506 1.57 -5.12 -13.84
N LEU A 507 0.99 -4.27 -14.73
CA LEU A 507 -0.03 -4.69 -15.70
C LEU A 507 0.42 -5.82 -16.63
N ASP A 508 1.71 -5.90 -16.99
CA ASP A 508 2.25 -7.03 -17.76
C ASP A 508 2.00 -8.38 -17.07
N THR A 509 2.28 -8.46 -15.77
CA THR A 509 2.04 -9.66 -14.95
C THR A 509 0.56 -9.84 -14.66
N ASP A 510 -0.18 -8.76 -14.51
CA ASP A 510 -1.62 -8.79 -14.26
C ASP A 510 -2.38 -9.42 -15.41
N CYS A 511 -2.13 -8.98 -16.64
CA CYS A 511 -2.75 -9.54 -17.84
C CYS A 511 -2.47 -11.05 -17.97
N ARG A 512 -1.24 -11.48 -17.65
CA ARG A 512 -0.88 -12.92 -17.64
C ARG A 512 -1.65 -13.69 -16.58
N HIS A 513 -1.76 -13.16 -15.36
CA HIS A 513 -2.55 -13.79 -14.29
C HIS A 513 -4.04 -13.87 -14.65
N GLN A 514 -4.61 -12.79 -15.18
CA GLN A 514 -6.02 -12.76 -15.61
C GLN A 514 -6.29 -13.72 -16.77
N ALA A 515 -5.37 -13.85 -17.72
CA ALA A 515 -5.48 -14.83 -18.80
C ALA A 515 -5.53 -16.28 -18.29
N ILE A 516 -4.74 -16.60 -17.26
CA ILE A 516 -4.78 -17.92 -16.60
C ILE A 516 -6.16 -18.17 -15.98
N ILE A 517 -6.68 -17.20 -15.21
CA ILE A 517 -8.01 -17.30 -14.59
C ILE A 517 -9.11 -17.45 -15.64
N ASN A 518 -9.07 -16.65 -16.70
CA ASN A 518 -10.08 -16.67 -17.77
C ASN A 518 -10.20 -18.04 -18.44
N LYS A 519 -9.07 -18.74 -18.59
CA LYS A 519 -8.96 -20.01 -19.30
C LYS A 519 -9.21 -21.23 -18.39
N GLU A 520 -8.66 -21.22 -17.18
CA GLU A 520 -8.56 -22.43 -16.34
C GLU A 520 -9.14 -22.26 -14.92
N GLY A 521 -9.65 -21.07 -14.59
CA GLY A 521 -10.30 -20.77 -13.31
C GLY A 521 -9.34 -20.66 -12.12
N ASP A 522 -9.89 -20.68 -10.90
CA ASP A 522 -9.18 -20.49 -9.63
C ASP A 522 -8.07 -21.51 -9.41
N LYS A 523 -8.25 -22.73 -9.92
CA LYS A 523 -7.30 -23.84 -9.70
C LYS A 523 -5.96 -23.63 -10.40
N ALA A 524 -5.93 -22.80 -11.43
CA ALA A 524 -4.71 -22.49 -12.17
C ALA A 524 -3.99 -21.24 -11.64
N ALA A 525 -4.65 -20.44 -10.79
CA ALA A 525 -4.00 -19.34 -10.10
C ALA A 525 -2.83 -19.88 -9.26
N SER A 526 -1.67 -19.23 -9.38
CA SER A 526 -0.44 -19.67 -8.73
C SER A 526 0.09 -18.59 -7.80
N PRO A 527 0.48 -18.93 -6.56
CA PRO A 527 1.09 -17.96 -5.65
C PRO A 527 2.42 -17.42 -6.20
N ALA A 528 3.09 -18.19 -7.07
CA ALA A 528 4.33 -17.78 -7.72
C ALA A 528 4.15 -16.72 -8.81
N VAL A 529 2.92 -16.53 -9.31
CA VAL A 529 2.57 -15.47 -10.27
C VAL A 529 1.87 -14.33 -9.55
N PHE A 530 0.89 -14.64 -8.71
CA PHE A 530 0.06 -13.62 -8.04
C PHE A 530 0.88 -12.63 -7.21
N VAL A 531 1.94 -13.06 -6.52
CA VAL A 531 2.80 -12.13 -5.77
C VAL A 531 3.39 -11.03 -6.66
N TYR A 532 3.76 -11.34 -7.90
CA TYR A 532 4.32 -10.38 -8.84
C TYR A 532 3.26 -9.51 -9.54
N THR A 533 1.98 -9.71 -9.23
CA THR A 533 0.91 -8.77 -9.60
C THR A 533 0.90 -7.54 -8.70
N LEU A 534 1.96 -7.28 -7.94
CA LEU A 534 2.04 -6.14 -7.04
C LEU A 534 3.23 -5.29 -7.47
N PRO A 535 3.02 -4.02 -7.87
CA PRO A 535 4.10 -3.21 -8.42
C PRO A 535 5.26 -3.06 -7.43
N ASN A 536 4.97 -2.98 -6.13
CA ASN A 536 6.00 -2.88 -5.09
C ASN A 536 6.87 -4.12 -4.91
N VAL A 537 6.55 -5.27 -5.51
CA VAL A 537 7.37 -6.47 -5.34
C VAL A 537 8.74 -6.33 -6.00
N VAL A 538 8.91 -5.44 -6.99
CA VAL A 538 10.24 -5.06 -7.48
C VAL A 538 11.09 -4.43 -6.38
N LEU A 539 10.51 -3.57 -5.51
CA LEU A 539 11.20 -3.05 -4.33
C LEU A 539 11.58 -4.20 -3.40
N GLY A 540 10.64 -5.11 -3.13
CA GLY A 540 10.86 -6.26 -2.26
C GLY A 540 12.00 -7.17 -2.72
N GLU A 541 12.08 -7.49 -4.02
CA GLU A 541 13.18 -8.29 -4.57
C GLU A 541 14.54 -7.59 -4.44
N ILE A 542 14.58 -6.28 -4.71
CA ILE A 542 15.79 -5.46 -4.51
C ILE A 542 16.17 -5.45 -3.03
N CYS A 543 15.22 -5.20 -2.12
CA CYS A 543 15.45 -5.17 -0.67
C CYS A 543 15.99 -6.50 -0.15
N ILE A 544 15.43 -7.63 -0.58
CA ILE A 544 15.88 -8.97 -0.17
C ILE A 544 17.31 -9.23 -0.64
N ARG A 545 17.63 -8.86 -1.88
CA ARG A 545 18.96 -9.07 -2.49
C ARG A 545 20.04 -8.24 -1.82
N HIS A 546 19.71 -6.99 -1.53
CA HIS A 546 20.65 -5.96 -1.08
C HIS A 546 20.57 -5.66 0.44
N LYS A 547 19.69 -6.35 1.16
CA LYS A 547 19.48 -6.17 2.61
C LYS A 547 19.08 -4.75 2.99
N ILE A 548 18.18 -4.15 2.21
CA ILE A 548 17.63 -2.81 2.45
C ILE A 548 16.43 -2.96 3.40
N GLN A 549 16.53 -2.40 4.61
CA GLN A 549 15.47 -2.43 5.63
C GLN A 549 14.83 -1.06 5.88
N GLY A 550 15.42 0.01 5.34
CA GLY A 550 14.84 1.34 5.41
C GLY A 550 13.56 1.50 4.59
N GLU A 551 13.14 2.75 4.44
CA GLU A 551 11.88 3.07 3.79
C GLU A 551 11.82 2.60 2.34
N ASN A 552 10.68 2.02 1.97
CA ASN A 552 10.36 1.64 0.60
C ASN A 552 8.99 2.20 0.20
N THR A 553 8.89 2.86 -0.96
CA THR A 553 7.62 3.41 -1.46
C THR A 553 7.55 3.27 -2.98
N PHE A 554 6.37 2.91 -3.49
CA PHE A 554 6.11 2.79 -4.91
C PHE A 554 5.02 3.78 -5.36
N PHE A 555 5.41 4.72 -6.21
CA PHE A 555 4.51 5.68 -6.83
C PHE A 555 4.03 5.17 -8.20
N VAL A 556 2.81 5.48 -8.58
CA VAL A 556 2.32 5.24 -9.95
C VAL A 556 1.86 6.56 -10.55
N CYS A 557 2.51 6.95 -11.65
CA CYS A 557 2.30 8.20 -12.36
C CYS A 557 2.51 8.00 -13.87
N GLN A 558 1.92 8.85 -14.69
CA GLN A 558 1.90 8.66 -16.15
C GLN A 558 3.30 8.68 -16.80
N GLN A 559 4.21 9.49 -16.26
CA GLN A 559 5.53 9.72 -16.83
C GLN A 559 6.58 9.88 -15.72
N SER A 560 7.84 9.64 -16.07
CA SER A 560 8.95 9.80 -15.14
C SER A 560 9.09 11.25 -14.68
N ASP A 561 9.16 11.44 -13.37
CA ASP A 561 9.48 12.70 -12.72
C ASP A 561 10.55 12.47 -11.64
N THR A 562 11.80 12.42 -12.08
CA THR A 562 12.96 12.25 -11.20
C THR A 562 13.09 13.38 -10.19
N ALA A 563 12.62 14.59 -10.50
CA ALA A 563 12.70 15.73 -9.59
C ALA A 563 11.75 15.56 -8.40
N SER A 564 10.51 15.13 -8.64
CA SER A 564 9.54 14.81 -7.57
C SER A 564 10.01 13.65 -6.69
N LEU A 565 10.60 12.61 -7.29
CA LEU A 565 11.18 11.49 -6.53
C LEU A 565 12.38 11.92 -5.68
N GLU A 566 13.25 12.77 -6.21
CA GLU A 566 14.39 13.32 -5.47
C GLU A 566 13.92 14.24 -4.33
N ASP A 567 12.91 15.08 -4.55
CA ASP A 567 12.33 15.92 -3.51
C ASP A 567 11.76 15.07 -2.37
N TYR A 568 10.99 14.02 -2.69
CA TYR A 568 10.50 13.09 -1.68
C TYR A 568 11.65 12.40 -0.95
N ALA A 569 12.65 11.89 -1.66
CA ALA A 569 13.82 11.26 -1.06
C ALA A 569 14.58 12.18 -0.10
N ARG A 570 14.71 13.47 -0.42
CA ARG A 570 15.33 14.47 0.47
C ARG A 570 14.56 14.61 1.78
N ILE A 571 13.23 14.52 1.76
CA ILE A 571 12.38 14.54 2.97
C ILE A 571 12.58 13.26 3.77
N VAL A 572 12.53 12.09 3.10
CA VAL A 572 12.74 10.79 3.74
C VAL A 572 14.14 10.71 4.39
N MET A 573 15.18 11.20 3.72
CA MET A 573 16.55 11.20 4.23
C MET A 573 16.79 12.22 5.35
N ALA A 574 16.00 13.30 5.42
CA ALA A 574 16.06 14.27 6.51
C ALA A 574 15.40 13.73 7.80
N LYS A 575 14.27 13.03 7.65
CA LYS A 575 13.48 12.48 8.76
C LYS A 575 13.95 11.10 9.20
N GLY A 576 14.30 10.26 8.24
CA GLY A 576 14.86 8.94 8.46
C GLY A 576 16.35 9.03 8.76
N LYS A 577 16.88 8.05 9.49
CA LYS A 577 18.34 7.88 9.68
C LYS A 577 19.02 7.37 8.39
N LEU A 578 18.48 7.71 7.22
CA LEU A 578 18.96 7.23 5.92
C LEU A 578 20.16 8.07 5.48
N ARG A 579 21.26 7.37 5.17
CA ARG A 579 22.44 7.95 4.54
C ARG A 579 22.39 7.85 3.03
N THR A 580 21.67 6.87 2.51
CA THR A 580 21.54 6.62 1.07
C THR A 580 20.08 6.38 0.71
N CYS A 581 19.66 6.84 -0.47
CA CYS A 581 18.37 6.47 -1.03
C CYS A 581 18.52 6.17 -2.51
N ILE A 582 17.90 5.08 -2.95
CA ILE A 582 17.72 4.79 -4.37
C ILE A 582 16.43 5.45 -4.79
N ILE A 583 16.45 6.25 -5.84
CA ILE A 583 15.25 6.69 -6.54
C ILE A 583 15.26 6.15 -7.97
N GLY A 584 14.11 5.91 -8.58
CA GLY A 584 14.13 5.52 -9.98
C GLY A 584 12.80 5.29 -10.66
N TRP A 585 12.86 5.29 -11.98
CA TRP A 585 11.81 4.85 -12.87
C TRP A 585 12.05 3.40 -13.29
N CYS A 586 11.05 2.53 -13.17
CA CYS A 586 11.14 1.11 -13.54
C CYS A 586 9.90 0.67 -14.32
N GLU A 587 9.93 0.81 -15.64
CA GLU A 587 8.78 0.60 -16.50
C GLU A 587 8.94 -0.65 -17.36
N LEU A 588 7.89 -1.46 -17.42
CA LEU A 588 7.82 -2.63 -18.29
C LEU A 588 6.36 -2.96 -18.63
N LEU A 589 6.04 -2.95 -19.92
CA LEU A 589 4.76 -3.38 -20.46
C LEU A 589 4.91 -3.86 -21.91
N ASP A 590 4.39 -5.05 -22.21
CA ASP A 590 4.34 -5.60 -23.58
C ASP A 590 5.70 -5.57 -24.30
N GLY A 591 6.76 -5.95 -23.59
CA GLY A 591 8.12 -5.98 -24.13
C GLY A 591 8.77 -4.59 -24.30
N HIS A 592 8.06 -3.49 -24.07
CA HIS A 592 8.66 -2.17 -23.88
C HIS A 592 9.18 -2.05 -22.46
N TYR A 593 10.45 -1.67 -22.30
CA TYR A 593 11.08 -1.56 -20.99
C TYR A 593 12.08 -0.42 -20.93
N GLN A 594 12.14 0.22 -19.76
CA GLN A 594 13.15 1.20 -19.41
C GLN A 594 13.33 1.24 -17.89
N ALA A 595 14.58 1.29 -17.44
CA ALA A 595 14.88 1.61 -16.05
C ALA A 595 15.88 2.76 -15.97
N GLU A 596 15.66 3.69 -15.06
CA GLU A 596 16.61 4.74 -14.70
C GLU A 596 16.66 4.86 -13.18
N PHE A 597 17.77 4.42 -12.59
CA PHE A 597 17.95 4.38 -11.14
C PHE A 597 19.07 5.31 -10.76
N LYS A 598 18.85 6.11 -9.72
CA LYS A 598 19.79 7.09 -9.20
C LYS A 598 20.02 6.82 -7.71
N GLN A 599 21.29 6.80 -7.32
CA GLN A 599 21.69 6.72 -5.92
C GLN A 599 21.95 8.13 -5.40
N LEU A 600 21.25 8.49 -4.33
CA LEU A 600 21.42 9.74 -3.59
C LEU A 600 22.14 9.45 -2.27
N ASN A 601 23.14 10.24 -1.93
CA ASN A 601 23.81 10.19 -0.63
C ASN A 601 23.54 11.47 0.16
N ASN A 602 23.22 11.34 1.45
CA ASN A 602 23.01 12.45 2.37
C ASN A 602 24.36 13.07 2.76
N ILE A 603 24.59 14.33 2.38
CA ILE A 603 25.79 15.07 2.78
C ILE A 603 25.55 15.81 4.10
N SER A 604 24.36 16.40 4.25
CA SER A 604 23.95 17.17 5.43
C SER A 604 22.43 17.37 5.41
N THR A 605 21.84 17.68 6.57
CA THR A 605 20.42 18.04 6.66
C THR A 605 20.29 19.54 6.92
N ILE A 606 19.50 20.22 6.09
CA ILE A 606 19.14 21.64 6.31
C ILE A 606 17.85 21.68 7.11
N TYR A 607 17.84 22.63 8.05
CA TYR A 607 16.78 22.91 8.98
C TYR A 607 16.34 24.36 8.75
N GLU A 608 15.12 24.55 8.25
CA GLU A 608 14.52 25.86 7.94
C GLU A 608 13.35 26.19 8.87
#